data_AF-A0A6G1KJ32-F1
#
_entry.id   AF-A0A6G1KJ32-F1
#
_cell.length_a   1.000
_cell.length_b   1.000
_cell.length_c   1.000
_cell.angle_alpha   90.00
_cell.angle_beta   90.00
_cell.angle_gamma   90.00
#
_symmetry.space_group_name_H-M   'P 1'
#
loop_
_entity.id
_entity.type
_entity.pdbx_description
1 polymer ?
#
loop_
_entity_poly.entity_id
_entity_poly.type
_entity_poly.pdbx_seq_one_letter_code
_entity_poly.pdbx_strand_id
1 'polypeptide(L)'
;AATFRCHSKVLKALLLHGAKVNERGGQYDTALHTVATVGNAVIAKILLEAGADVILRDRDNCTALQVAAAAGHAEIVRLLL
;
A
#
# COMPACT_ATOMS: atom_id res chain seq x y z
N ALA A 1 17.19 12.24 0.84
CA ALA A 1 16.92 11.37 1.99
C ALA A 1 15.73 11.80 2.88
N ALA A 2 15.22 13.04 2.81
CA ALA A 2 14.12 13.52 3.67
C ALA A 2 12.69 13.18 3.18
N THR A 3 12.53 12.82 1.90
CA THR A 3 11.22 12.61 1.27
C THR A 3 10.47 11.41 1.84
N PHE A 4 11.11 10.27 2.11
CA PHE A 4 10.39 9.06 2.55
C PHE A 4 9.76 9.19 3.95
N ARG A 5 10.47 9.81 4.91
CA ARG A 5 9.92 10.01 6.27
C ARG A 5 8.75 10.98 6.31
N CYS A 6 8.70 11.94 5.37
CA CYS A 6 7.62 12.90 5.27
C CYS A 6 6.35 12.25 4.69
N HIS A 7 6.49 11.44 3.64
CA HIS A 7 5.34 10.73 3.04
C HIS A 7 4.66 9.77 4.02
N SER A 8 5.41 9.07 4.87
CA SER A 8 4.82 8.18 5.89
C SER A 8 3.99 8.93 6.94
N LYS A 9 4.40 10.15 7.33
CA LYS A 9 3.63 10.99 8.26
C LYS A 9 2.36 11.53 7.62
N VAL A 10 2.45 11.96 6.37
CA VAL A 10 1.28 12.44 5.59
C VAL A 10 0.26 11.31 5.41
N LEU A 11 0.71 10.09 5.11
CA LEU A 11 -0.17 8.94 4.98
C LEU A 11 -0.83 8.57 6.30
N LYS A 12 -0.09 8.55 7.41
CA LYS A 12 -0.68 8.36 8.75
C LYS A 12 -1.73 9.43 9.06
N ALA A 13 -1.45 10.69 8.74
CA ALA A 13 -2.40 11.78 8.97
C ALA A 13 -3.67 11.60 8.12
N LEU A 14 -3.55 11.24 6.84
CA LEU A 14 -4.69 10.98 5.95
C LEU A 14 -5.56 9.83 6.47
N LEU A 15 -4.94 8.72 6.90
CA LEU A 15 -5.66 7.58 7.49
C LEU A 15 -6.36 7.97 8.80
N LEU A 16 -5.70 8.78 9.65
CA LEU A 16 -6.28 9.27 10.91
C LEU A 16 -7.48 10.20 10.68
N HIS A 17 -7.49 10.95 9.57
CA HIS A 17 -8.57 11.84 9.18
C HIS A 17 -9.73 11.14 8.46
N GLY A 18 -9.80 9.81 8.54
CA GLY A 18 -10.93 9.04 8.01
C GLY A 18 -10.82 8.71 6.52
N ALA A 19 -9.63 8.84 5.91
CA ALA A 19 -9.40 8.25 4.59
C ALA A 19 -9.63 6.75 4.68
N LYS A 20 -10.54 6.21 3.86
CA LYS A 20 -10.78 4.77 3.88
C LYS A 20 -9.56 4.08 3.27
N VAL A 21 -8.89 3.25 4.06
CA VAL A 21 -7.69 2.50 3.64
C VAL A 21 -7.93 1.69 2.35
N ASN A 22 -9.17 1.20 2.21
CA ASN A 22 -9.65 0.37 1.11
C ASN A 22 -10.38 1.16 0.02
N GLU A 23 -10.38 2.50 0.08
CA GLU A 23 -10.98 3.28 -0.99
C GLU A 23 -10.24 3.02 -2.30
N ARG A 24 -11.03 2.77 -3.34
CA ARG A 24 -10.53 2.68 -4.70
C ARG A 24 -10.34 4.10 -5.24
N GLY A 25 -9.09 4.52 -5.43
CA GLY A 25 -8.72 5.85 -5.88
C GLY A 25 -7.73 5.83 -7.06
N GLY A 26 -8.12 6.50 -8.14
CA GLY A 26 -7.22 6.86 -9.25
C GLY A 26 -6.52 5.69 -9.92
N GLN A 27 -5.34 5.96 -10.50
CA GLN A 27 -4.64 5.04 -11.40
C GLN A 27 -4.04 3.78 -10.71
N TYR A 28 -4.14 3.64 -9.39
CA TYR A 28 -3.53 2.51 -8.66
C TYR A 28 -4.53 1.73 -7.80
N ASP A 29 -5.83 1.88 -8.04
CA ASP A 29 -6.94 1.26 -7.30
C ASP A 29 -6.84 1.44 -5.79
N THR A 30 -6.05 0.67 -5.03
CA THR A 30 -5.94 0.89 -3.58
C THR A 30 -4.59 1.47 -3.16
N ALA A 31 -4.56 2.07 -1.97
CA ALA A 31 -3.30 2.52 -1.37
C ALA A 31 -2.28 1.37 -1.25
N LEU A 32 -2.75 0.15 -1.00
CA LEU A 32 -1.90 -1.03 -0.86
C LEU A 32 -1.24 -1.43 -2.19
N HIS A 33 -1.97 -1.36 -3.32
CA HIS A 33 -1.39 -1.59 -4.66
C HIS A 33 -0.36 -0.52 -5.02
N THR A 34 -0.65 0.76 -4.74
CA THR A 34 0.32 1.85 -4.95
C THR A 34 1.63 1.56 -4.22
N VAL A 35 1.54 1.13 -2.96
CA VAL A 35 2.71 0.82 -2.14
C VAL A 35 3.42 -0.44 -2.62
N ALA A 36 2.66 -1.46 -3.05
CA ALA A 36 3.19 -2.67 -3.66
C ALA A 36 3.99 -2.38 -4.93
N THR A 37 3.59 -1.41 -5.76
CA THR A 37 4.36 -0.96 -6.93
C THR A 37 5.63 -0.20 -6.52
N VAL A 38 5.52 0.68 -5.52
CA VAL A 38 6.63 1.55 -5.08
C VAL A 38 7.69 0.80 -4.27
N GLY A 39 7.33 -0.28 -3.55
CA GLY A 39 8.26 -1.03 -2.72
C GLY A 39 8.44 -0.47 -1.30
N ASN A 40 7.54 0.38 -0.82
CA ASN A 40 7.67 0.99 0.50
C ASN A 40 7.05 0.15 1.63
N ALA A 41 7.85 -0.77 2.18
CA ALA A 41 7.47 -1.65 3.29
C ALA A 41 6.96 -0.91 4.54
N VAL A 42 7.47 0.29 4.83
CA VAL A 42 7.03 1.08 6.01
C VAL A 42 5.57 1.51 5.84
N ILE A 43 5.21 1.99 4.65
CA ILE A 43 3.82 2.40 4.38
C ILE A 43 2.92 1.17 4.31
N ALA A 44 3.38 0.06 3.74
CA ALA A 44 2.62 -1.18 3.67
C ALA A 44 2.21 -1.63 5.08
N LYS A 45 3.15 -1.61 6.02
CA LYS A 45 2.88 -1.94 7.43
C LYS A 45 1.84 -1.00 8.06
N ILE A 46 1.94 0.30 7.81
CA ILE A 46 0.98 1.29 8.33
C ILE A 46 -0.43 1.03 7.77
N LEU A 47 -0.54 0.70 6.49
CA LEU A 47 -1.82 0.38 5.85
C LEU A 47 -2.42 -0.91 6.43
N LEU A 48 -1.60 -1.95 6.62
CA LEU A 48 -2.02 -3.20 7.26
C LEU A 48 -2.48 -2.98 8.69
N GLU A 49 -1.74 -2.19 9.49
CA GLU A 49 -2.13 -1.79 10.85
C GLU A 49 -3.45 -0.99 10.86
N ALA A 50 -3.76 -0.28 9.78
CA ALA A 50 -5.01 0.46 9.61
C ALA A 50 -6.17 -0.39 9.08
N GLY A 51 -5.97 -1.69 8.82
CA GLY A 51 -7.00 -2.60 8.32
C GLY A 51 -7.12 -2.63 6.79
N ALA A 52 -6.01 -2.42 6.08
CA ALA A 52 -5.98 -2.59 4.63
C ALA A 52 -6.35 -4.02 4.24
N ASP A 53 -7.23 -4.12 3.26
CA ASP A 53 -7.65 -5.38 2.70
C ASP A 53 -6.66 -5.80 1.60
N VAL A 54 -5.94 -6.89 1.89
CA VAL A 54 -4.92 -7.48 1.03
C VAL A 54 -5.51 -8.32 -0.11
N ILE A 55 -6.79 -8.71 -0.01
CA ILE A 55 -7.47 -9.53 -1.04
C ILE A 55 -8.11 -8.67 -2.12
N LEU A 56 -8.13 -7.35 -1.96
CA LEU A 56 -8.61 -6.45 -2.99
C LEU A 56 -7.77 -6.62 -4.26
N ARG A 57 -8.48 -6.64 -5.38
CA ARG A 57 -7.88 -6.65 -6.71
C ARG A 57 -7.87 -5.25 -7.32
N ASP A 58 -6.80 -4.95 -8.03
CA ASP A 58 -6.70 -3.80 -8.92
C ASP A 58 -7.44 -4.04 -10.25
N ARG A 59 -7.30 -3.08 -11.18
CA ARG A 59 -7.95 -3.11 -12.50
C ARG A 59 -7.45 -4.22 -13.40
N ASP A 60 -6.25 -4.70 -13.17
CA ASP A 60 -5.65 -5.82 -13.90
C ASP A 60 -5.98 -7.16 -13.23
N ASN A 61 -6.94 -7.17 -12.29
CA ASN A 61 -7.31 -8.31 -11.45
C ASN A 61 -6.15 -8.88 -10.62
N CYS A 62 -5.10 -8.09 -10.38
CA CYS A 62 -3.97 -8.46 -9.55
C CYS A 62 -4.23 -8.06 -8.09
N THR A 63 -3.75 -8.85 -7.13
CA THR A 63 -3.70 -8.45 -5.72
C THR A 63 -2.42 -7.65 -5.43
N ALA A 64 -2.41 -6.90 -4.32
CA ALA A 64 -1.22 -6.18 -3.89
C ALA A 64 0.01 -7.10 -3.72
N LEU A 65 -0.20 -8.37 -3.33
CA LEU A 65 0.84 -9.38 -3.26
C LEU A 65 1.42 -9.70 -4.64
N GLN A 66 0.57 -9.90 -5.65
CA GLN A 66 0.99 -10.18 -7.02
C GLN A 66 1.76 -9.00 -7.63
N VAL A 67 1.29 -7.77 -7.40
CA VAL A 67 1.99 -6.56 -7.83
C VAL A 67 3.37 -6.44 -7.17
N ALA A 68 3.46 -6.66 -5.85
CA ALA A 68 4.73 -6.62 -5.13
C ALA A 68 5.71 -7.71 -5.62
N ALA A 69 5.20 -8.91 -5.92
CA ALA A 69 5.99 -10.00 -6.46
C ALA A 69 6.49 -9.69 -7.88
N ALA A 70 5.63 -9.15 -8.75
CA ALA A 70 5.99 -8.74 -10.11
C ALA A 70 7.03 -7.61 -10.13
N ALA A 71 6.94 -6.69 -9.19
CA ALA A 71 7.90 -5.59 -9.03
C ALA A 71 9.21 -5.98 -8.32
N GLY A 72 9.30 -7.21 -7.78
CA GLY A 72 10.50 -7.70 -7.07
C GLY A 72 10.66 -7.20 -5.63
N HIS A 73 9.61 -6.66 -5.02
CA HIS A 73 9.64 -6.10 -3.66
C HIS A 73 9.42 -7.18 -2.60
N ALA A 74 10.44 -8.01 -2.40
CA ALA A 74 10.40 -9.15 -1.49
C ALA A 74 9.96 -8.79 -0.06
N GLU A 75 10.31 -7.60 0.43
CA GLU A 75 9.92 -7.18 1.78
C GLU A 75 8.42 -6.89 1.90
N ILE A 76 7.78 -6.36 0.85
CA ILE A 76 6.32 -6.20 0.83
C ILE A 76 5.65 -7.56 0.72
N VAL A 77 6.18 -8.46 -0.13
CA VAL A 77 5.68 -9.84 -0.24
C VAL A 77 5.69 -10.52 1.12
N ARG A 78 6.77 -10.36 1.90
CA ARG A 78 6.87 -10.89 3.27
C ARG A 78 5.89 -10.26 4.25
N LEU A 79 5.47 -9.01 4.04
CA LEU A 79 4.47 -8.34 4.89
C LEU A 79 3.02 -8.74 4.54
N LEU A 80 2.79 -9.18 3.30
CA LEU A 80 1.47 -9.54 2.78
C LEU A 80 1.17 -11.05 2.80
N LEU A 81 2.18 -11.88 3.14
CA LEU A 81 2.06 -13.32 3.43
C LEU A 81 1.62 -13.55 4.87
#